data_AF-A0A7X6TUV7-F1
#
_entry.id   AF-A0A7X6TUV7-F1
#
_cell.length_a   1.000
_cell.length_b   1.000
_cell.length_c   1.000
_cell.angle_alpha   90.00
_cell.angle_beta   90.00
_cell.angle_gamma   90.00
#
_symmetry.space_group_name_H-M   'P 1'
#
loop_
_entity.id
_entity.type
_entity.pdbx_description
1 polymer ?
#
loop_
_entity_poly.entity_id
_entity_poly.type
_entity_poly.pdbx_seq_one_letter_code
_entity_poly.pdbx_strand_id
1 'polypeptide(L)'
;LIGVMLFWKEFKLVSFDEEYALSLGFPTRKITAFLFFMIVTAIIIGLQTVGVILMSALLVAPGVAARQWTDKLSVMVLLAAIFGAISGVIGTMFSSLVSNLPTGPMIVIIVSIIVIISLTLAPRRGLVWKYFRDKKNEKNINEDQVLLNLYQLNLAAKDDNHSFDVNIIRPNPKHNTGIKASTEAALKRLAEKKLAGEQTDINGLYYQKAKHTLKSIIRKVKNKCLLILKYNL
;
A
#
# COMPACT_ATOMS: atom_id res chain seq x y z
N LEU A 1 -5.69 3.04 32.18
CA LEU A 1 -5.19 1.72 31.72
C LEU A 1 -6.16 0.57 32.02
N ILE A 2 -6.61 0.37 33.27
CA ILE A 2 -7.61 -0.68 33.62
C ILE A 2 -8.85 -0.66 32.70
N GLY A 3 -9.46 0.51 32.48
CA GLY A 3 -10.66 0.63 31.63
C GLY A 3 -10.42 0.25 30.17
N VAL A 4 -9.23 0.55 29.62
CA VAL A 4 -8.86 0.20 28.24
C VAL A 4 -8.65 -1.31 28.08
N MET A 5 -8.07 -1.95 29.11
CA MET A 5 -7.81 -3.39 29.10
C MET A 5 -9.10 -4.20 29.25
N LEU A 6 -10.05 -3.75 30.09
CA LEU A 6 -11.33 -4.44 30.29
C LEU A 6 -12.22 -4.41 29.04
N PHE A 7 -12.29 -3.26 28.36
CA PHE A 7 -13.16 -3.03 27.20
C PHE A 7 -12.44 -3.10 25.84
N TRP A 8 -11.35 -3.86 25.77
CA TRP A 8 -10.49 -3.89 24.57
C TRP A 8 -11.20 -4.42 23.31
N LYS A 9 -12.15 -5.35 23.47
CA LYS A 9 -12.87 -5.96 22.36
C LYS A 9 -13.87 -4.96 21.77
N GLU A 10 -14.57 -4.24 22.63
CA GLU A 10 -15.59 -3.24 22.32
C GLU A 10 -14.97 -2.04 21.61
N PHE A 11 -13.87 -1.49 22.15
CA PHE A 11 -13.17 -0.36 21.52
C PHE A 11 -12.61 -0.72 20.14
N LYS A 12 -12.08 -1.94 20.00
CA LYS A 12 -11.58 -2.42 18.71
C LYS A 12 -12.72 -2.45 17.69
N LEU A 13 -13.85 -3.06 18.05
CA LEU A 13 -14.98 -3.24 17.15
C LEU A 13 -15.52 -1.90 16.64
N VAL A 14 -15.80 -0.97 17.57
CA VAL A 14 -16.32 0.36 17.28
C VAL A 14 -15.34 1.21 16.46
N SER A 15 -14.02 1.03 16.63
CA SER A 15 -13.01 1.78 15.87
C SER A 15 -12.82 1.29 14.43
N PHE A 16 -13.19 0.05 14.12
CA PHE A 16 -13.10 -0.50 12.77
C PHE A 16 -14.40 -0.29 11.99
N ASP A 17 -15.54 -0.52 12.62
CA ASP A 17 -16.85 -0.39 11.99
C ASP A 17 -17.94 -0.22 13.07
N GLU A 18 -18.49 0.99 13.15
CA GLU A 18 -19.57 1.32 14.08
C GLU A 18 -20.90 0.65 13.68
N GLU A 19 -21.20 0.55 12.39
CA GLU A 19 -22.43 -0.08 11.90
C GLU A 19 -22.43 -1.59 12.17
N TYR A 20 -21.28 -2.24 11.98
CA TYR A 20 -21.11 -3.64 12.34
C TYR A 20 -21.29 -3.87 13.84
N ALA A 21 -20.76 -2.99 14.69
CA ALA A 21 -20.96 -3.07 16.14
C ALA A 21 -22.43 -2.90 16.55
N LEU A 22 -23.18 -2.01 15.87
CA LEU A 22 -24.62 -1.86 16.06
C LEU A 22 -25.39 -3.12 15.67
N SER A 23 -25.02 -3.77 14.56
CA SER A 23 -25.66 -5.02 14.11
C SER A 23 -25.47 -6.18 15.10
N LEU A 24 -24.39 -6.16 15.88
CA LEU A 24 -24.09 -7.11 16.95
C LEU A 24 -24.80 -6.78 18.28
N GLY A 25 -25.57 -5.70 18.35
CA GLY A 25 -26.32 -5.27 19.53
C GLY A 25 -25.50 -4.50 20.56
N PHE A 26 -24.28 -4.05 20.23
CA PHE A 26 -23.48 -3.22 21.13
C PHE A 26 -24.01 -1.77 21.14
N PRO A 27 -24.11 -1.12 22.32
CA PRO A 27 -24.49 0.28 22.41
C PRO A 27 -23.31 1.19 22.02
N THR A 28 -23.05 1.35 20.72
CA THR A 28 -21.89 2.11 20.20
C THR A 28 -21.81 3.52 20.75
N ARG A 29 -22.94 4.22 20.84
CA ARG A 29 -23.02 5.59 21.39
C ARG A 29 -22.45 5.70 22.82
N LYS A 30 -22.68 4.69 23.68
CA LYS A 30 -22.14 4.68 25.05
C LYS A 30 -20.64 4.39 25.06
N ILE A 31 -20.20 3.43 24.24
CA ILE A 31 -18.79 3.04 24.12
C ILE A 31 -17.96 4.21 23.57
N THR A 32 -18.44 4.85 22.52
CA THR A 32 -17.81 6.02 21.89
C THR A 32 -17.77 7.21 22.86
N ALA A 33 -18.85 7.50 23.58
CA ALA A 33 -18.86 8.55 24.60
C ALA A 33 -17.85 8.28 25.72
N PHE A 34 -17.76 7.03 26.19
CA PHE A 34 -16.79 6.63 27.21
C PHE A 34 -15.34 6.72 26.70
N LEU A 35 -15.09 6.35 25.44
CA LEU A 35 -13.79 6.49 24.79
C LEU A 35 -13.37 7.97 24.71
N PHE A 36 -14.28 8.84 24.25
CA PHE A 36 -14.03 10.28 24.20
C PHE A 36 -13.77 10.86 25.59
N PHE A 37 -14.54 10.45 26.59
CA PHE A 37 -14.32 10.89 27.97
C PHE A 37 -12.90 10.53 28.45
N MET A 38 -12.46 9.27 28.25
CA MET A 38 -11.09 8.87 28.60
C MET A 38 -10.03 9.68 27.85
N ILE A 39 -10.21 9.93 26.55
CA ILE A 39 -9.26 10.71 25.73
C ILE A 39 -9.17 12.15 26.23
N VAL A 40 -10.31 12.81 26.45
CA VAL A 40 -10.35 14.21 26.92
C VAL A 40 -9.71 14.34 28.29
N THR A 41 -10.05 13.46 29.24
CA THR A 41 -9.42 13.46 30.57
C THR A 41 -7.90 13.24 30.48
N ALA A 42 -7.45 12.31 29.63
CA ALA A 42 -6.02 12.06 29.42
C ALA A 42 -5.31 13.29 28.84
N ILE A 43 -5.94 13.98 27.88
CA ILE A 43 -5.39 15.21 27.29
C ILE A 43 -5.30 16.32 28.34
N ILE A 44 -6.36 16.59 29.10
CA ILE A 44 -6.36 17.66 30.11
C ILE A 44 -5.24 17.44 31.16
N ILE A 45 -5.10 16.21 31.67
CA ILE A 45 -4.04 15.87 32.63
C ILE A 45 -2.64 15.99 32.00
N GLY A 46 -2.50 15.57 30.74
CA GLY A 46 -1.24 15.67 29.99
C GLY A 46 -0.83 17.12 29.70
N LEU A 47 -1.79 17.97 29.32
CA LEU A 47 -1.54 19.37 29.03
C LEU A 47 -1.00 20.12 30.25
N GLN A 48 -1.52 19.84 31.44
CA GLN A 48 -1.06 20.49 32.68
C GLN A 48 0.33 20.02 33.12
N THR A 49 0.69 18.77 32.82
CA THR A 49 1.97 18.18 33.27
C THR A 49 3.16 18.55 32.38
N VAL A 50 2.97 18.57 31.06
CA VAL A 50 4.09 18.75 30.10
C VAL A 50 3.90 19.90 29.12
N GLY A 51 2.71 20.50 29.06
CA GLY A 51 2.39 21.61 28.16
C GLY A 51 1.82 21.19 26.81
N VAL A 52 1.19 22.15 26.12
CA VAL A 52 0.40 21.93 24.89
C VAL A 52 1.25 21.38 23.73
N ILE A 53 2.45 21.94 23.54
CA ILE A 53 3.33 21.58 22.43
C ILE A 53 3.77 20.11 22.56
N LEU A 54 4.27 19.73 23.73
CA LEU A 54 4.75 18.36 23.97
C LEU A 54 3.58 17.36 23.95
N MET A 55 2.42 17.73 24.49
CA MET A 55 1.25 16.85 24.48
C MET A 55 0.79 16.51 23.05
N SER A 56 0.67 17.51 22.18
CA SER A 56 0.25 17.29 20.79
C SER A 56 1.26 16.43 20.01
N ALA A 57 2.56 16.64 20.25
CA ALA A 57 3.60 15.81 19.67
C ALA A 57 3.51 14.35 20.13
N LEU A 58 3.40 14.10 21.44
CA LEU A 58 3.31 12.74 22.00
C LEU A 58 1.98 12.04 21.68
N LEU A 59 0.92 12.78 21.38
CA LEU A 59 -0.35 12.19 20.93
C LEU A 59 -0.23 11.63 19.50
N VAL A 60 0.44 12.36 18.60
CA VAL A 60 0.45 12.06 17.17
C VAL A 60 1.69 11.23 16.77
N ALA A 61 2.88 11.67 17.16
CA ALA A 61 4.15 11.13 16.69
C ALA A 61 4.34 9.62 16.92
N PRO A 62 4.19 9.07 18.16
CA PRO A 62 4.36 7.63 18.38
C PRO A 62 3.29 6.80 17.68
N GLY A 63 2.07 7.33 17.51
CA GLY A 63 1.00 6.68 16.75
C GLY A 63 1.35 6.57 15.27
N VAL A 64 1.90 7.64 14.68
CA VAL A 64 2.40 7.64 13.30
C VAL A 64 3.57 6.67 13.15
N ALA A 65 4.56 6.71 14.06
CA ALA A 65 5.70 5.80 14.03
C ALA A 65 5.26 4.33 14.10
N ALA A 66 4.36 3.97 15.02
CA ALA A 66 3.86 2.60 15.17
C ALA A 66 3.07 2.11 13.95
N ARG A 67 2.27 3.00 13.34
CA ARG A 67 1.46 2.67 12.16
C ARG A 67 2.30 2.20 10.97
N GLN A 68 3.56 2.61 10.87
CA GLN A 68 4.40 2.21 9.73
C GLN A 68 4.95 0.79 9.83
N TRP A 69 4.93 0.20 11.03
CA TRP A 69 5.46 -1.14 11.30
C TRP A 69 4.38 -2.22 11.25
N THR A 70 3.12 -1.87 11.50
CA THR A 70 2.04 -2.85 11.66
C THR A 70 0.70 -2.33 11.15
N ASP A 71 -0.10 -3.22 10.58
CA ASP A 71 -1.49 -2.97 10.20
C ASP A 71 -2.48 -3.50 11.25
N LYS A 72 -2.00 -4.18 12.30
CA LYS A 72 -2.83 -4.68 13.40
C LYS A 72 -2.94 -3.61 14.49
N LEU A 73 -4.15 -3.15 14.78
CA LEU A 73 -4.44 -2.12 15.80
C LEU A 73 -3.84 -2.47 17.17
N SER A 74 -3.94 -3.72 17.59
CA SER A 74 -3.43 -4.12 18.92
C SER A 74 -1.92 -4.02 19.04
N VAL A 75 -1.20 -4.35 17.96
CA VAL A 75 0.25 -4.19 17.90
C VAL A 75 0.61 -2.71 17.79
N MET A 76 -0.18 -1.93 17.04
CA MET A 76 0.03 -0.49 16.87
C MET A 76 -0.01 0.27 18.20
N VAL A 77 -1.00 0.00 19.06
CA VAL A 77 -1.10 0.66 20.38
C VAL A 77 0.10 0.30 21.27
N LEU A 78 0.52 -0.97 21.28
CA LEU A 78 1.67 -1.40 22.06
C LEU A 78 2.97 -0.73 21.58
N LEU A 79 3.21 -0.71 20.26
CA LEU A 79 4.38 -0.05 19.69
C LEU A 79 4.37 1.47 19.94
N ALA A 80 3.21 2.13 19.84
CA ALA A 80 3.10 3.55 20.12
C ALA A 80 3.44 3.85 21.59
N ALA A 81 2.94 3.04 22.52
CA ALA A 81 3.28 3.17 23.94
C ALA A 81 4.79 3.00 24.18
N ILE A 82 5.42 2.00 23.55
CA ILE A 82 6.87 1.75 23.66
C ILE A 82 7.66 2.93 23.09
N PHE A 83 7.34 3.41 21.88
CA PHE A 83 8.05 4.53 21.27
C PHE A 83 7.90 5.82 22.07
N GLY A 84 6.70 6.12 22.58
CA GLY A 84 6.47 7.29 23.42
C GLY A 84 7.22 7.21 24.76
N ALA A 85 7.26 6.02 25.39
CA ALA A 85 8.01 5.81 26.62
C ALA A 85 9.53 5.96 26.39
N ILE A 86 10.06 5.33 25.34
CA ILE A 86 11.48 5.45 24.97
C ILE A 86 11.84 6.89 24.66
N SER A 87 11.03 7.62 23.88
CA SER A 87 11.32 9.01 23.55
C SER A 87 11.28 9.91 24.79
N GLY A 88 10.38 9.66 25.73
CA GLY A 88 10.31 10.39 27.00
C GLY A 88 11.53 10.14 27.86
N VAL A 89 11.90 8.88 28.09
CA VAL A 89 13.07 8.51 28.91
C VAL A 89 14.36 9.08 28.30
N ILE A 90 14.58 8.87 27.00
CA ILE A 90 15.77 9.38 26.31
C ILE A 90 15.77 10.92 26.35
N GLY A 91 14.62 11.56 26.10
CA GLY A 91 14.53 13.03 26.13
C GLY A 91 14.79 13.65 27.49
N THR A 92 14.29 13.04 28.55
CA THR A 92 14.58 13.49 29.92
C THR A 92 16.05 13.25 30.28
N MET A 93 16.63 12.10 29.90
CA MET A 93 18.06 11.82 30.15
C MET A 93 18.97 12.82 29.44
N PHE A 94 18.75 13.07 28.14
CA PHE A 94 19.54 14.04 27.37
C PHE A 94 19.39 15.48 27.90
N SER A 95 18.18 15.86 28.33
CA SER A 95 17.95 17.17 28.92
C SER A 95 18.66 17.33 30.27
N SER A 96 18.87 16.25 31.01
CA SER A 96 19.60 16.29 32.29
C SER A 96 21.12 16.41 32.13
N LEU A 97 21.66 16.06 30.95
CA LEU A 97 23.10 16.13 30.65
C LEU A 97 23.56 17.53 30.23
N VAL A 98 22.64 18.36 29.71
CA VAL A 98 22.94 19.70 29.20
C VAL A 98 22.23 20.74 30.06
N SER A 99 23.02 21.55 30.77
CA SER A 99 22.51 22.62 31.64
C SER A 99 21.63 23.61 30.87
N ASN A 100 20.45 23.93 31.43
CA ASN A 100 19.50 24.95 30.94
C ASN A 100 18.70 24.65 29.66
N LEU A 101 18.58 23.39 29.21
CA LEU A 101 17.64 23.06 28.12
C LEU A 101 16.22 22.75 28.64
N PRO A 102 15.16 23.26 27.96
CA PRO A 102 13.79 22.89 28.29
C PRO A 102 13.52 21.44 27.87
N THR A 103 13.06 20.63 28.82
CA THR A 103 12.76 19.19 28.64
C THR A 103 11.70 18.94 27.57
N GLY A 104 10.70 19.83 27.46
CA GLY A 104 9.60 19.72 26.51
C GLY A 104 10.06 19.59 25.05
N PRO A 105 10.69 20.63 24.48
CA PRO A 105 11.21 20.61 23.11
C PRO A 105 12.23 19.49 22.86
N MET A 106 13.05 19.11 23.84
CA MET A 106 14.02 18.01 23.67
C MET A 106 13.33 16.67 23.40
N ILE A 107 12.26 16.36 24.13
CA ILE A 107 11.46 15.15 23.87
C ILE A 107 10.85 15.19 22.47
N VAL A 108 10.38 16.36 22.01
CA VAL A 108 9.81 16.54 20.67
C VAL A 108 10.86 16.27 19.57
N ILE A 109 12.09 16.75 19.75
CA ILE A 109 13.19 16.49 18.80
C ILE A 109 13.48 14.98 18.72
N ILE A 110 13.56 14.32 19.86
CA ILE A 110 13.88 12.88 19.93
C ILE A 110 12.76 12.03 19.34
N VAL A 111 11.50 12.29 19.67
CA VAL A 111 10.38 11.57 19.06
C VAL A 111 10.31 11.83 17.55
N SER A 112 10.64 13.05 17.10
CA SER A 112 10.69 13.37 15.66
C SER A 112 11.77 12.57 14.94
N ILE A 113 12.96 12.43 15.53
CA ILE A 113 14.02 11.58 15.00
C ILE A 113 13.55 10.12 14.91
N ILE A 114 12.90 9.61 15.96
CA ILE A 114 12.34 8.24 15.96
C ILE A 114 11.29 8.07 14.85
N VAL A 115 10.41 9.05 14.64
CA VAL A 115 9.41 9.04 13.56
C VAL A 115 10.08 9.04 12.18
N ILE A 116 11.10 9.86 11.96
CA ILE A 116 11.84 9.92 10.69
C ILE A 116 12.54 8.59 10.41
N ILE A 117 13.22 8.03 11.42
CA ILE A 117 13.86 6.71 11.33
C ILE A 117 12.80 5.64 11.01
N SER A 118 11.68 5.65 11.72
CA SER A 118 10.56 4.73 11.49
C SER A 118 9.98 4.85 10.07
N LEU A 119 9.79 6.06 9.56
CA LEU A 119 9.31 6.34 8.20
C LEU A 119 10.29 5.85 7.13
N THR A 120 11.59 6.01 7.35
CA THR A 120 12.62 5.56 6.40
C THR A 120 12.77 4.04 6.38
N LEU A 121 12.74 3.39 7.55
CA LEU A 121 12.95 1.94 7.71
C LEU A 121 11.70 1.09 7.50
N ALA A 122 10.50 1.68 7.50
CA ALA A 122 9.25 0.92 7.42
C ALA A 122 9.15 0.06 6.14
N PRO A 123 9.06 -1.28 6.24
CA PRO A 123 9.12 -2.17 5.08
C PRO A 123 7.86 -2.15 4.21
N ARG A 124 6.70 -1.76 4.74
CA ARG A 124 5.42 -1.75 4.00
C ARG A 124 5.09 -0.41 3.34
N ARG A 125 5.51 0.70 3.95
CA ARG A 125 5.19 2.08 3.50
C ARG A 125 6.40 3.03 3.46
N GLY A 126 7.58 2.57 3.84
CA GLY A 126 8.78 3.40 3.84
C GLY A 126 9.20 3.72 2.40
N LEU A 127 9.54 4.99 2.20
CA LEU A 127 9.97 5.54 0.91
C LEU A 127 11.13 4.73 0.30
N VAL A 128 12.02 4.22 1.15
CA VAL A 128 13.19 3.41 0.75
C VAL A 128 12.77 2.06 0.18
N TRP A 129 11.84 1.35 0.83
CA TRP A 129 11.38 0.05 0.33
C TRP A 129 10.51 0.20 -0.92
N LYS A 130 9.77 1.30 -1.06
CA LYS A 130 9.07 1.64 -2.30
C LYS A 130 10.05 1.90 -3.44
N TYR A 131 11.11 2.70 -3.21
CA TYR A 131 12.13 2.97 -4.21
C TYR A 131 12.82 1.68 -4.71
N PHE A 132 13.16 0.76 -3.80
CA PHE A 132 13.74 -0.54 -4.18
C PHE A 132 12.73 -1.49 -4.81
N ARG A 133 11.45 -1.46 -4.40
CA ARG A 133 10.38 -2.29 -4.96
C ARG A 133 9.94 -1.82 -6.34
N ASP A 134 9.90 -0.51 -6.59
CA ASP A 134 9.54 0.04 -7.89
C ASP A 134 10.58 -0.34 -8.94
N LYS A 135 11.88 -0.27 -8.60
CA LYS A 135 12.98 -0.72 -9.46
C LYS A 135 12.97 -2.25 -9.73
N LYS A 136 12.35 -3.03 -8.84
CA LYS A 136 12.15 -4.48 -9.01
C LYS A 136 10.85 -4.80 -9.77
N ASN A 137 9.81 -3.96 -9.62
CA ASN A 137 8.52 -4.10 -10.30
C ASN A 137 8.56 -3.67 -11.76
N GLU A 138 9.47 -2.76 -12.16
CA GLU A 138 9.67 -2.42 -13.58
C GLU A 138 10.07 -3.63 -14.43
N LYS A 139 10.68 -4.66 -13.83
CA LYS A 139 11.07 -5.88 -14.54
C LYS A 139 9.94 -6.89 -14.72
N ASN A 140 8.79 -6.68 -14.07
CA ASN A 140 7.62 -7.55 -14.10
C ASN A 140 6.37 -6.82 -14.61
N ILE A 141 6.54 -5.86 -15.53
CA ILE A 141 5.40 -5.42 -16.34
C ILE A 141 5.00 -6.64 -17.17
N ASN A 142 4.01 -7.38 -16.65
CA ASN A 142 3.44 -8.54 -17.30
C ASN A 142 3.01 -8.11 -18.70
N GLU A 143 3.68 -8.64 -19.71
CA GLU A 143 3.34 -8.45 -21.12
C GLU A 143 1.83 -8.69 -21.34
N ASP A 144 1.26 -9.64 -20.59
CA ASP A 144 -0.18 -9.95 -20.56
C ASP A 144 -1.08 -8.76 -20.16
N GLN A 145 -0.66 -7.91 -19.21
CA GLN A 145 -1.43 -6.72 -18.80
C GLN A 145 -1.40 -5.64 -19.88
N VAL A 146 -0.27 -5.50 -20.57
CA VAL A 146 -0.13 -4.59 -21.71
C VAL A 146 -1.00 -5.07 -22.88
N LEU A 147 -0.99 -6.37 -23.16
CA LEU A 147 -1.81 -7.00 -24.21
C LEU A 147 -3.31 -6.87 -23.92
N LEU A 148 -3.74 -7.08 -22.68
CA LEU A 148 -5.15 -6.94 -22.29
C LEU A 148 -5.63 -5.49 -22.38
N ASN A 149 -4.81 -4.51 -21.99
CA ASN A 149 -5.16 -3.10 -22.16
C ASN A 149 -5.23 -2.70 -23.63
N LEU A 150 -4.30 -3.16 -24.48
CA LEU A 150 -4.37 -2.91 -25.92
C LEU A 150 -5.60 -3.56 -26.57
N TYR A 151 -5.96 -4.78 -26.14
CA TYR A 151 -7.19 -5.44 -26.60
C TYR A 151 -8.46 -4.71 -26.14
N GLN A 152 -8.49 -4.26 -24.88
CA GLN A 152 -9.60 -3.46 -24.33
C GLN A 152 -9.76 -2.13 -25.08
N LEU A 153 -8.66 -1.45 -25.40
CA LEU A 153 -8.67 -0.23 -26.19
C LEU A 153 -9.16 -0.49 -27.63
N ASN A 154 -8.77 -1.60 -28.25
CA ASN A 154 -9.25 -1.99 -29.56
C ASN A 154 -10.76 -2.34 -29.55
N LEU A 155 -11.26 -2.98 -28.50
CA LEU A 155 -12.70 -3.24 -28.34
C LEU A 155 -13.52 -1.98 -28.01
N ALA A 156 -12.94 -1.02 -27.28
CA ALA A 156 -13.56 0.26 -26.97
C ALA A 156 -13.58 1.18 -28.21
N ALA A 157 -12.55 1.12 -29.05
CA ALA A 157 -12.50 1.73 -30.38
C ALA A 157 -13.28 0.90 -31.39
N LYS A 158 -14.59 0.78 -31.14
CA LYS A 158 -15.55 0.17 -32.07
C LYS A 158 -15.84 1.15 -33.22
N ASP A 159 -14.85 1.37 -34.09
CA ASP A 159 -15.07 2.01 -35.39
C ASP A 159 -14.07 1.48 -36.43
N ASP A 160 -14.61 0.86 -37.49
CA ASP A 160 -13.99 -0.13 -38.37
C ASP A 160 -13.00 0.43 -39.42
N ASN A 161 -12.20 1.47 -39.13
CA ASN A 161 -11.26 1.96 -40.15
C ASN A 161 -9.98 2.69 -39.72
N HIS A 162 -9.55 2.56 -38.46
CA HIS A 162 -8.26 3.14 -38.04
C HIS A 162 -7.24 2.04 -37.71
N SER A 163 -6.50 1.61 -38.73
CA SER A 163 -5.24 0.90 -38.54
C SER A 163 -4.27 1.83 -37.81
N PHE A 164 -4.11 1.65 -36.50
CA PHE A 164 -3.12 2.41 -35.73
C PHE A 164 -1.72 2.07 -36.25
N ASP A 165 -1.11 3.04 -36.94
CA ASP A 165 0.27 2.95 -37.41
C ASP A 165 1.19 2.79 -36.19
N VAL A 166 2.04 1.78 -36.25
CA VAL A 166 2.98 1.39 -35.18
C VAL A 166 3.87 2.58 -34.76
N ASN A 167 4.02 3.57 -35.63
CA ASN A 167 4.78 4.79 -35.37
C ASN A 167 4.15 5.73 -34.33
N ILE A 168 2.85 5.63 -34.03
CA ILE A 168 2.19 6.48 -33.01
C ILE A 168 2.51 5.98 -31.59
N ILE A 169 2.86 4.70 -31.44
CA ILE A 169 3.31 4.09 -30.18
C ILE A 169 4.84 4.17 -30.07
N ARG A 170 5.44 5.33 -30.38
CA ARG A 170 6.82 5.58 -29.94
C ARG A 170 6.77 6.08 -28.49
N PRO A 171 7.18 5.28 -27.49
CA PRO A 171 7.28 5.78 -26.13
C PRO A 171 8.24 6.96 -26.11
N ASN A 172 7.77 8.07 -25.54
CA ASN A 172 8.54 9.31 -25.38
C ASN A 172 9.94 8.97 -24.82
N PRO A 173 11.04 9.30 -25.54
CA PRO A 173 12.38 8.78 -25.26
C PRO A 173 12.96 9.23 -23.90
N LYS A 174 12.29 10.16 -23.19
CA LYS A 174 12.70 10.67 -21.89
C LYS A 174 12.23 9.86 -20.68
N HIS A 175 11.29 8.92 -20.83
CA HIS A 175 10.79 8.12 -19.70
C HIS A 175 10.93 6.63 -19.99
N ASN A 176 11.79 5.97 -19.21
CA ASN A 176 11.96 4.52 -19.09
C ASN A 176 12.61 3.80 -20.29
N THR A 177 13.94 3.64 -20.20
CA THR A 177 14.77 2.89 -21.15
C THR A 177 14.48 1.38 -21.18
N GLY A 178 13.85 0.82 -20.14
CA GLY A 178 13.51 -0.60 -20.06
C GLY A 178 12.34 -1.03 -20.94
N ILE A 179 11.37 -0.12 -21.15
CA ILE A 179 10.19 -0.39 -21.98
C ILE A 179 10.61 -0.60 -23.44
N LYS A 180 11.60 0.18 -23.94
CA LYS A 180 12.04 0.16 -25.35
C LYS A 180 12.39 -1.24 -25.84
N ALA A 181 13.24 -1.97 -25.11
CA ALA A 181 13.71 -3.30 -25.53
C ALA A 181 12.59 -4.35 -25.54
N SER A 182 11.63 -4.26 -24.59
CA SER A 182 10.51 -5.20 -24.49
C SER A 182 9.45 -4.94 -25.56
N THR A 183 9.11 -3.68 -25.82
CA THR A 183 8.20 -3.32 -26.92
C THR A 183 8.79 -3.62 -28.29
N GLU A 184 10.09 -3.38 -28.49
CA GLU A 184 10.77 -3.73 -29.75
C GLU A 184 10.83 -5.25 -29.95
N ALA A 185 11.12 -6.04 -28.91
CA ALA A 185 11.11 -7.50 -28.99
C ALA A 185 9.70 -8.07 -29.23
N ALA A 186 8.67 -7.49 -28.59
CA ALA A 186 7.27 -7.87 -28.82
C ALA A 186 6.80 -7.52 -30.24
N LEU A 187 7.17 -6.34 -30.76
CA LEU A 187 6.89 -5.92 -32.13
C LEU A 187 7.62 -6.80 -33.16
N LYS A 188 8.88 -7.16 -32.89
CA LYS A 188 9.67 -8.05 -33.75
C LYS A 188 9.07 -9.46 -33.77
N ARG A 189 8.59 -9.96 -32.63
CA ARG A 189 7.86 -11.25 -32.52
C ARG A 189 6.50 -11.21 -33.22
N LEU A 190 5.81 -10.07 -33.25
CA LEU A 190 4.55 -9.88 -33.99
C LEU A 190 4.78 -9.77 -35.51
N ALA A 191 5.88 -9.14 -35.94
CA ALA A 191 6.34 -9.10 -37.32
C ALA A 191 6.78 -10.49 -37.81
N GLU A 192 7.54 -11.24 -36.98
CA GLU A 192 7.91 -12.65 -37.26
C GLU A 192 6.70 -13.58 -37.34
N LYS A 193 5.62 -13.28 -36.60
CA LYS A 193 4.36 -14.04 -36.66
C LYS A 193 3.48 -13.72 -37.88
N LYS A 194 3.96 -12.91 -38.83
CA LYS A 194 3.22 -12.47 -40.04
C LYS A 194 1.83 -11.91 -39.71
N LEU A 195 1.74 -11.00 -38.75
CA LEU A 195 0.54 -10.17 -38.54
C LEU A 195 0.76 -8.68 -38.90
N ALA A 196 1.91 -8.36 -39.51
CA ALA A 196 2.15 -7.06 -40.11
C ALA A 196 2.78 -7.28 -41.49
N GLY A 197 1.97 -7.11 -42.53
CA GLY A 197 2.41 -7.17 -43.92
C GLY A 197 1.29 -7.62 -44.85
N GLU A 198 0.81 -6.66 -45.64
CA GLU A 198 0.02 -6.82 -46.86
C GLU A 198 -1.45 -7.28 -46.73
N GLN A 199 -2.33 -6.34 -47.06
CA GLN A 199 -3.71 -6.52 -47.44
C GLN A 199 -3.82 -7.55 -48.58
N THR A 200 -4.34 -8.76 -48.33
CA THR A 200 -5.12 -9.57 -49.29
C THR A 200 -5.67 -10.85 -48.64
N ASP A 201 -6.98 -10.83 -48.36
CA ASP A 201 -7.92 -11.95 -48.56
C ASP A 201 -7.71 -13.32 -47.87
N ILE A 202 -7.52 -13.36 -46.53
CA ILE A 202 -7.39 -14.63 -45.77
C ILE A 202 -8.19 -14.69 -44.46
N ASN A 203 -9.29 -13.95 -44.37
CA ASN A 203 -10.10 -13.79 -43.14
C ASN A 203 -10.75 -15.08 -42.58
N GLY A 204 -10.80 -16.17 -43.33
CA GLY A 204 -11.39 -17.44 -42.84
C GLY A 204 -10.42 -18.39 -42.13
N LEU A 205 -9.16 -18.45 -42.57
CA LEU A 205 -8.24 -19.53 -42.19
C LEU A 205 -7.47 -19.23 -40.89
N TYR A 206 -7.18 -17.95 -40.64
CA TYR A 206 -6.47 -17.52 -39.43
C TYR A 206 -7.32 -17.63 -38.17
N TYR A 207 -8.64 -17.40 -38.27
CA TYR A 207 -9.54 -17.46 -37.12
C TYR A 207 -9.68 -18.89 -36.54
N GLN A 208 -9.74 -19.91 -37.41
CA GLN A 208 -9.75 -21.33 -37.02
C GLN A 208 -8.46 -21.74 -36.30
N LYS A 209 -7.29 -21.31 -36.82
CA LYS A 209 -5.99 -21.67 -36.25
C LYS A 209 -5.74 -20.97 -34.90
N ALA A 210 -6.19 -19.72 -34.77
CA ALA A 210 -6.18 -18.98 -33.51
C ALA A 210 -7.08 -19.62 -32.45
N LYS A 211 -8.31 -20.01 -32.81
CA LYS A 211 -9.28 -20.67 -31.92
C LYS A 211 -8.77 -22.01 -31.37
N HIS A 212 -8.12 -22.81 -32.21
CA HIS A 212 -7.54 -24.09 -31.79
C HIS A 212 -6.36 -23.90 -30.82
N THR A 213 -5.53 -22.88 -31.07
CA THR A 213 -4.38 -22.55 -30.22
C THR A 213 -4.83 -21.95 -28.87
N LEU A 214 -5.88 -21.14 -28.87
CA LEU A 214 -6.47 -20.58 -27.65
C LEU A 214 -7.06 -21.69 -26.75
N LYS A 215 -7.70 -22.71 -27.35
CA LYS A 215 -8.27 -23.84 -26.62
C LYS A 215 -7.21 -24.70 -25.93
N SER A 216 -6.02 -24.83 -26.51
CA SER A 216 -4.91 -25.58 -25.89
C SER A 216 -4.29 -24.81 -24.71
N ILE A 217 -4.16 -23.49 -24.82
CA ILE A 217 -3.62 -22.62 -23.76
C ILE A 217 -4.58 -22.54 -22.57
N ILE A 218 -5.88 -22.33 -22.80
CA ILE A 218 -6.90 -22.31 -21.74
C ILE A 218 -6.93 -23.64 -20.97
N ARG A 219 -6.79 -24.77 -21.67
CA ARG A 219 -6.75 -26.10 -21.04
C ARG A 219 -5.47 -26.29 -20.21
N LYS A 220 -4.33 -25.76 -20.66
CA LYS A 220 -3.06 -25.78 -19.92
C LYS A 220 -3.10 -24.92 -18.66
N VAL A 221 -3.69 -23.73 -18.74
CA VAL A 221 -3.86 -22.82 -17.60
C VAL A 221 -4.84 -23.42 -16.58
N LYS A 222 -5.95 -24.00 -17.03
CA LYS A 222 -6.94 -24.65 -16.15
C LYS A 222 -6.33 -25.81 -15.35
N ASN A 223 -5.52 -26.66 -15.98
CA ASN A 223 -4.85 -27.77 -15.30
C ASN A 223 -3.75 -27.29 -14.33
N LYS A 224 -3.04 -26.22 -14.67
CA LYS A 224 -2.01 -25.63 -13.79
C LYS A 224 -2.65 -24.97 -12.55
N CYS A 225 -3.82 -24.35 -12.70
CA CYS A 225 -4.59 -23.78 -11.59
C CYS A 225 -5.16 -24.87 -10.66
N LEU A 226 -5.61 -26.00 -11.22
CA LEU A 226 -6.08 -27.16 -10.46
C LEU A 226 -4.97 -27.83 -9.63
N LEU A 227 -3.73 -27.83 -10.13
CA LEU A 227 -2.56 -28.31 -9.37
C LEU A 227 -2.21 -27.40 -8.19
N ILE A 228 -2.39 -26.09 -8.32
CA ILE A 228 -2.13 -25.12 -7.24
C ILE A 228 -3.18 -25.23 -6.13
N LEU A 229 -4.43 -25.54 -6.47
CA LEU A 229 -5.50 -25.78 -5.49
C LEU A 229 -5.35 -27.10 -4.72
N LYS A 230 -4.70 -28.12 -5.31
CA LYS A 230 -4.51 -29.43 -4.68
C LYS A 230 -3.32 -29.48 -3.69
N TYR A 231 -2.45 -28.47 -3.72
CA TYR A 231 -1.24 -28.37 -2.87
C TYR A 231 -1.38 -27.35 -1.74
N ASN A 232 -2.55 -26.73 -1.57
CA ASN A 232 -2.82 -25.68 -0.58
C ASN A 232 -4.06 -26.01 0.31
N LEU A 233 -4.39 -27.30 0.41
CA LEU A 233 -5.25 -27.95 1.41
C LEU A 233 -4.42 -29.06 2.06
#